data_AF-L0W8B7-F1
#
_entry.id   AF-L0W8B7-F1
#
_cell.length_a   1.000
_cell.length_b   1.000
_cell.length_c   1.000
_cell.angle_alpha   90.00
_cell.angle_beta   90.00
_cell.angle_gamma   90.00
#
_symmetry.space_group_name_H-M   'P 1'
#
loop_
_entity.id
_entity.type
_entity.pdbx_description
1 polymer ?
#
loop_
_entity_poly.entity_id
_entity_poly.type
_entity_poly.pdbx_seq_one_letter_code
_entity_poly.pdbx_strand_id
1 'polypeptide(L)'
;MNKKRKAFWLKQLHQWHWITSAICLVSLVLFSVTGITLNHAADIRAEPVIRESEVTLPAGLLETLNHRQQGPLPAELQHWLKQQLDIEAGDKAAEWSAAEVYLALPRPGGDAWLAIDRNSGEVISEVTDQGWVAFFG
;
A
#
# COMPACT_ATOMS: atom_id res chain seq x y z
N MET A 1 -38.15 56.76 24.95
CA MET A 1 -37.32 55.62 24.51
C MET A 1 -36.63 55.97 23.18
N ASN A 2 -35.30 56.00 23.17
CA ASN A 2 -34.49 56.81 22.24
C ASN A 2 -34.29 56.15 20.85
N LYS A 3 -35.22 56.41 19.90
CA LYS A 3 -35.23 55.86 18.52
C LYS A 3 -33.92 56.10 17.75
N LYS A 4 -33.22 57.21 18.01
CA LYS A 4 -31.95 57.58 17.36
C LYS A 4 -30.79 56.65 17.71
N ARG A 5 -30.73 56.16 18.96
CA ARG A 5 -29.71 55.19 19.40
C ARG A 5 -29.90 53.84 18.72
N LYS A 6 -31.14 53.34 18.62
CA LYS A 6 -31.46 52.08 17.93
C LYS A 6 -31.05 52.12 16.45
N ALA A 7 -31.33 53.23 15.76
CA ALA A 7 -30.94 53.40 14.35
C ALA A 7 -29.40 53.44 14.16
N PHE A 8 -28.67 54.03 15.10
CA PHE A 8 -27.20 54.03 15.08
C PHE A 8 -26.62 52.62 15.31
N TRP A 9 -27.15 51.87 16.28
CA TRP A 9 -26.76 50.48 16.53
C TRP A 9 -27.10 49.55 15.35
N LEU A 10 -28.25 49.74 14.70
CA LEU A 10 -28.65 48.99 13.50
C LEU A 10 -27.69 49.20 12.32
N LYS A 11 -27.24 50.44 12.09
CA LYS A 11 -26.24 50.75 11.05
C LYS A 11 -24.90 50.11 11.38
N GLN A 12 -24.49 50.18 12.63
CA GLN A 12 -23.25 49.56 13.10
C GLN A 12 -23.29 48.05 12.89
N LEU A 13 -24.33 47.36 13.39
CA LEU A 13 -24.51 45.92 13.21
C LEU A 13 -24.41 45.50 11.75
N HIS A 14 -25.12 46.18 10.84
CA HIS A 14 -25.08 45.85 9.41
C HIS A 14 -23.67 45.97 8.81
N GLN A 15 -22.91 46.98 9.26
CA GLN A 15 -21.55 47.22 8.81
C GLN A 15 -20.58 46.15 9.33
N TRP A 16 -20.70 45.74 10.59
CA TRP A 16 -19.90 44.64 11.16
C TRP A 16 -20.29 43.29 10.56
N HIS A 17 -21.58 43.04 10.33
CA HIS A 17 -22.06 41.80 9.72
C HIS A 17 -21.51 41.60 8.31
N TRP A 18 -21.44 42.65 7.50
CA TRP A 18 -20.93 42.51 6.13
C TRP A 18 -19.41 42.25 6.11
N ILE A 19 -18.67 42.91 7.01
CA ILE A 19 -17.22 42.71 7.15
C ILE A 19 -16.91 41.28 7.64
N THR A 20 -17.58 40.81 8.68
CA THR A 20 -17.34 39.46 9.22
C THR A 20 -17.79 38.37 8.25
N SER A 21 -18.89 38.58 7.52
CA SER A 21 -19.36 37.65 6.49
C SER A 21 -18.39 37.58 5.31
N ALA A 22 -17.85 38.73 4.86
CA ALA A 22 -16.86 38.77 3.80
C ALA A 22 -15.55 38.07 4.20
N ILE A 23 -15.06 38.30 5.42
CA ILE A 23 -13.87 37.62 5.94
C ILE A 23 -14.11 36.11 6.05
N CYS A 24 -15.25 35.68 6.60
CA CYS A 24 -15.59 34.27 6.72
C CYS A 24 -15.69 33.57 5.35
N LEU A 25 -16.32 34.22 4.37
CA LEU A 25 -16.42 33.71 3.01
C LEU A 25 -15.04 33.56 2.36
N VAL A 26 -14.17 34.58 2.48
CA VAL A 26 -12.80 34.52 1.94
C VAL A 26 -11.99 33.41 2.62
N SER A 27 -12.10 33.25 3.94
CA SER A 27 -11.45 32.16 4.66
C SER A 27 -11.94 30.78 4.20
N LEU A 28 -13.25 30.59 4.01
CA LEU A 28 -13.83 29.34 3.51
C LEU A 28 -13.40 29.04 2.07
N VAL A 29 -13.35 30.06 1.20
CA VAL A 29 -12.89 29.90 -0.19
C VAL A 29 -11.41 29.53 -0.23
N LEU A 30 -10.56 30.25 0.50
CA LEU A 30 -9.13 29.94 0.58
C LEU A 30 -8.88 28.55 1.18
N PHE A 31 -9.60 28.19 2.25
CA PHE A 31 -9.56 26.86 2.86
C PHE A 31 -10.05 25.78 1.90
N SER A 32 -11.09 26.04 1.10
CA SER A 32 -11.57 25.09 0.09
C SER A 32 -10.55 24.92 -1.04
N VAL A 33 -9.89 26.00 -1.48
CA VAL A 33 -8.88 25.94 -2.57
C VAL A 33 -7.62 25.21 -2.10
N THR A 34 -7.13 25.50 -0.90
CA THR A 34 -5.98 24.77 -0.31
C THR A 34 -6.35 23.33 0.07
N GLY A 35 -7.58 23.11 0.56
CA GLY A 35 -8.11 21.80 0.90
C GLY A 35 -8.27 20.87 -0.31
N ILE A 36 -8.77 21.38 -1.44
CA ILE A 36 -8.83 20.63 -2.71
C ILE A 36 -7.41 20.28 -3.20
N THR A 37 -6.44 21.19 -3.01
CA THR A 37 -5.05 20.96 -3.40
C THR A 37 -4.39 19.85 -2.55
N LEU A 38 -4.62 19.84 -1.24
CA LEU A 38 -4.11 18.79 -0.35
C LEU A 38 -4.86 17.46 -0.52
N ASN A 39 -6.16 17.49 -0.82
CA ASN A 39 -6.96 16.30 -1.05
C ASN A 39 -6.50 15.54 -2.30
N HIS A 40 -6.01 16.25 -3.33
CA HIS A 40 -5.46 15.61 -4.54
C HIS A 40 -4.03 15.08 -4.36
N ALA A 41 -3.30 15.46 -3.30
CA ALA A 41 -2.01 14.85 -2.98
C ALA A 41 -2.15 13.40 -2.43
N ALA A 42 -3.36 12.97 -2.11
CA ALA A 42 -3.68 11.57 -1.84
C ALA A 42 -3.85 10.77 -3.14
N ASP A 43 -4.24 11.41 -4.26
CA ASP A 43 -4.46 10.76 -5.56
C ASP A 43 -3.15 10.55 -6.37
N ILE A 44 -2.02 11.16 -5.96
CA ILE A 44 -0.70 10.97 -6.57
C ILE A 44 0.16 9.98 -5.75
N ARG A 45 -0.48 9.11 -4.97
CA ARG A 45 0.18 7.88 -4.50
C ARG A 45 -0.32 6.76 -5.39
N ALA A 46 0.60 6.14 -6.11
CA ALA A 46 0.34 4.85 -6.72
C ALA A 46 -0.23 3.95 -5.62
N GLU A 47 -1.50 3.58 -5.74
CA GLU A 47 -2.09 2.59 -4.84
C GLU A 47 -1.25 1.32 -5.02
N PRO A 48 -0.61 0.81 -3.96
CA PRO A 48 0.20 -0.39 -4.09
C PRO A 48 -0.68 -1.53 -4.58
N VAL A 49 -0.33 -2.12 -5.73
CA VAL A 49 -1.05 -3.25 -6.29
C VAL A 49 -0.50 -4.50 -5.62
N ILE A 50 -1.24 -5.04 -4.67
CA ILE A 50 -0.92 -6.29 -3.97
C ILE A 50 -1.56 -7.46 -4.72
N ARG A 51 -0.75 -8.44 -5.10
CA ARG A 51 -1.19 -9.71 -5.69
C ARG A 51 -0.87 -10.83 -4.73
N GLU A 52 -1.90 -11.37 -4.11
CA GLU A 52 -1.81 -12.59 -3.31
C GLU A 52 -2.09 -13.81 -4.18
N SER A 53 -1.39 -14.91 -3.92
CA SER A 53 -1.60 -16.19 -4.59
C SER A 53 -1.35 -17.33 -3.62
N GLU A 54 -2.30 -18.27 -3.61
CA GLU A 54 -2.28 -19.46 -2.78
C GLU A 54 -2.39 -20.68 -3.69
N VAL A 55 -1.36 -21.53 -3.68
CA VAL A 55 -1.27 -22.72 -4.52
C VAL A 55 -0.67 -23.87 -3.71
N THR A 56 -0.93 -25.12 -4.11
CA THR A 56 -0.37 -26.29 -3.41
C THR A 56 0.72 -26.94 -4.24
N LEU A 57 1.82 -27.32 -3.60
CA LEU A 57 2.90 -28.06 -4.22
C LEU A 57 2.45 -29.46 -4.66
N PRO A 58 2.85 -29.89 -5.86
CA PRO A 58 2.85 -31.30 -6.21
C PRO A 58 3.62 -32.12 -5.17
N ALA A 59 3.10 -33.30 -4.81
CA ALA A 59 3.68 -34.15 -3.78
C ALA A 59 5.17 -34.47 -3.99
N GLY A 60 5.62 -34.65 -5.25
CA GLY A 60 7.03 -34.86 -5.56
C GLY A 60 7.93 -33.66 -5.22
N LEU A 61 7.44 -32.43 -5.39
CA LEU A 61 8.18 -31.23 -5.02
C LEU A 61 8.20 -31.01 -3.51
N LEU A 62 7.13 -31.40 -2.80
CA LEU A 62 7.07 -31.37 -1.34
C LEU A 62 8.11 -32.33 -0.72
N GLU A 63 8.25 -33.54 -1.26
CA GLU A 63 9.30 -34.49 -0.87
C GLU A 63 10.70 -33.90 -1.09
N THR A 64 10.96 -33.34 -2.27
CA THR A 64 12.24 -32.68 -2.60
C THR A 64 12.55 -31.53 -1.65
N LEU A 65 11.54 -30.72 -1.28
CA LEU A 65 11.67 -29.66 -0.29
C LEU A 65 12.04 -30.22 1.08
N ASN A 66 11.38 -31.30 1.51
CA ASN A 66 11.56 -31.89 2.83
C ASN A 66 12.91 -32.56 3.05
N HIS A 67 13.61 -32.95 1.99
CA HIS A 67 15.00 -33.39 2.06
C HIS A 67 16.00 -32.27 2.38
N ARG A 68 15.58 -31.01 2.39
CA ARG A 68 16.43 -29.86 2.63
C ARG A 68 16.09 -29.19 3.97
N GLN A 69 17.12 -28.59 4.58
CA GLN A 69 17.00 -27.88 5.85
C GLN A 69 17.64 -26.49 5.82
N GLN A 70 18.37 -26.14 4.76
CA GLN A 70 19.06 -24.86 4.63
C GLN A 70 19.44 -24.55 3.18
N GLY A 71 19.71 -23.27 2.91
CA GLY A 71 20.22 -22.78 1.64
C GLY A 71 19.12 -22.31 0.67
N PRO A 72 19.43 -22.19 -0.63
CA PRO A 72 18.44 -21.79 -1.63
C PRO A 72 17.43 -22.91 -1.90
N LEU A 73 16.27 -22.52 -2.43
CA LEU A 73 15.24 -23.46 -2.86
C LEU A 73 15.79 -24.44 -3.93
N PRO A 74 15.37 -25.71 -3.95
CA PRO A 74 15.74 -26.67 -4.99
C PRO A 74 15.40 -26.15 -6.40
N ALA A 75 16.24 -26.43 -7.39
CA ALA A 75 16.05 -25.92 -8.76
C ALA A 75 14.70 -26.31 -9.38
N GLU A 76 14.21 -27.52 -9.09
CA GLU A 76 12.89 -27.99 -9.54
C GLU A 76 11.76 -27.11 -8.99
N LEU A 77 11.87 -26.72 -7.71
CA LEU A 77 10.91 -25.86 -7.05
C LEU A 77 10.98 -24.43 -7.60
N GLN A 78 12.19 -23.91 -7.84
CA GLN A 78 12.37 -22.59 -8.49
C GLN A 78 11.70 -22.56 -9.86
N HIS A 79 11.84 -23.63 -10.65
CA HIS A 79 11.23 -23.73 -11.97
C HIS A 79 9.69 -23.75 -11.89
N TRP A 80 9.15 -24.52 -10.95
CA TRP A 80 7.71 -24.59 -10.71
C TRP A 80 7.13 -23.24 -10.26
N LEU A 81 7.80 -22.55 -9.34
CA LEU A 81 7.40 -21.21 -8.87
C LEU A 81 7.37 -20.20 -10.03
N LYS A 82 8.37 -20.24 -10.92
CA LYS A 82 8.39 -19.41 -12.11
C LYS A 82 7.24 -19.73 -13.07
N GLN A 83 6.86 -20.99 -13.22
CA GLN A 83 5.78 -21.40 -14.12
C GLN A 83 4.38 -21.10 -13.57
N GLN A 84 4.16 -21.28 -12.26
CA GLN A 84 2.84 -21.14 -11.64
C GLN A 84 2.56 -19.73 -11.14
N LEU A 85 3.57 -19.05 -10.60
CA LEU A 85 3.42 -17.78 -9.90
C LEU A 85 4.21 -16.63 -10.55
N ASP A 86 4.96 -16.89 -11.62
CA ASP A 86 5.90 -15.94 -12.24
C ASP A 86 6.92 -15.37 -11.23
N ILE A 87 7.27 -16.18 -10.22
CA ILE A 87 8.21 -15.82 -9.16
C ILE A 87 9.59 -16.39 -9.46
N GLU A 88 10.60 -15.52 -9.53
CA GLU A 88 12.01 -15.89 -9.66
C GLU A 88 12.70 -15.91 -8.29
N ALA A 89 12.87 -17.10 -7.72
CA ALA A 89 13.55 -17.28 -6.44
C ALA A 89 15.08 -17.07 -6.53
N GLY A 90 15.69 -17.53 -7.64
CA GLY A 90 17.15 -17.48 -7.85
C GLY A 90 17.95 -18.21 -6.75
N ASP A 91 19.20 -17.81 -6.56
CA ASP A 91 20.09 -18.40 -5.54
C ASP A 91 19.95 -17.77 -4.14
N LYS A 92 18.84 -17.07 -3.88
CA LYS A 92 18.59 -16.43 -2.59
C LYS A 92 18.42 -17.50 -1.51
N ALA A 93 19.08 -17.28 -0.37
CA ALA A 93 18.91 -18.14 0.78
C ALA A 93 17.49 -18.00 1.33
N ALA A 94 16.77 -19.11 1.43
CA ALA A 94 15.50 -19.16 2.13
C ALA A 94 15.75 -19.32 3.64
N GLU A 95 14.81 -18.87 4.44
CA GLU A 95 14.72 -19.14 5.86
C GLU A 95 13.95 -20.45 6.06
N TRP A 96 14.56 -21.40 6.75
CA TRP A 96 14.01 -22.75 6.91
C TRP A 96 13.65 -22.97 8.38
N SER A 97 12.41 -23.42 8.61
CA SER A 97 11.97 -23.95 9.88
C SER A 97 11.53 -25.40 9.73
N ALA A 98 11.15 -26.03 10.84
CA ALA A 98 10.62 -27.39 10.81
C ALA A 98 9.26 -27.47 10.08
N ALA A 99 8.45 -26.40 10.14
CA ALA A 99 7.09 -26.38 9.61
C ALA A 99 6.97 -25.60 8.30
N GLU A 100 7.83 -24.60 8.07
CA GLU A 100 7.71 -23.69 6.93
C GLU A 100 9.05 -23.33 6.31
N VAL A 101 9.01 -22.89 5.05
CA VAL A 101 10.13 -22.28 4.35
C VAL A 101 9.69 -20.91 3.86
N TYR A 102 10.40 -19.87 4.30
CA TYR A 102 10.11 -18.49 3.96
C TYR A 102 11.20 -17.92 3.05
N LEU A 103 10.81 -17.18 2.01
CA LEU A 103 11.73 -16.52 1.10
C LEU A 103 11.30 -15.07 0.86
N ALA A 104 12.13 -14.13 1.32
CA ALA A 104 12.00 -12.72 0.99
C ALA A 104 12.59 -12.44 -0.40
N LEU A 105 11.82 -11.74 -1.24
CA LEU A 105 12.11 -11.42 -2.63
C LEU A 105 11.97 -9.91 -2.85
N PRO A 106 12.89 -9.10 -2.30
CA PRO A 106 12.85 -7.65 -2.52
C PRO A 106 13.02 -7.34 -4.00
N ARG A 107 12.18 -6.44 -4.53
CA ARG A 107 12.12 -6.05 -5.96
C ARG A 107 12.32 -4.54 -6.13
N PRO A 108 12.90 -4.08 -7.25
CA PRO A 108 12.85 -2.66 -7.60
C PRO A 108 11.39 -2.22 -7.72
N GLY A 109 10.98 -1.25 -6.92
CA GLY A 109 9.61 -0.73 -6.93
C GLY A 109 8.54 -1.58 -6.31
N GLY A 110 8.92 -2.51 -5.45
CA GLY A 110 7.97 -3.37 -4.79
C GLY A 110 8.62 -4.23 -3.72
N ASP A 111 7.81 -5.11 -3.18
CA ASP A 111 8.30 -6.21 -2.36
C ASP A 111 7.59 -7.48 -2.78
N ALA A 112 8.21 -8.61 -2.55
CA ALA A 112 7.57 -9.90 -2.72
C ALA A 112 8.07 -10.85 -1.66
N TRP A 113 7.21 -11.78 -1.25
CA TRP A 113 7.59 -12.83 -0.34
C TRP A 113 6.80 -14.09 -0.65
N LEU A 114 7.33 -15.21 -0.19
CA LEU A 114 6.74 -16.52 -0.36
C LEU A 114 6.96 -17.34 0.90
N ALA A 115 5.92 -18.04 1.34
CA ALA A 115 5.95 -19.00 2.43
C ALA A 115 5.45 -20.36 1.91
N ILE A 116 6.13 -21.43 2.29
CA ILE A 116 5.77 -22.81 1.94
C ILE A 116 5.59 -23.61 3.23
N ASP A 117 4.40 -24.15 3.46
CA ASP A 117 4.15 -25.13 4.52
C ASP A 117 4.74 -26.49 4.10
N ARG A 118 5.57 -27.06 4.96
CA ARG A 118 6.32 -28.30 4.71
C ARG A 118 5.52 -29.56 4.98
N ASN A 119 4.38 -29.45 5.64
CA ASN A 119 3.48 -30.56 5.96
C ASN A 119 2.39 -30.70 4.90
N SER A 120 1.74 -29.59 4.53
CA SER A 120 0.65 -29.57 3.55
C SER A 120 1.14 -29.31 2.12
N GLY A 121 2.30 -28.69 1.96
CA GLY A 121 2.79 -28.19 0.67
C GLY A 121 2.08 -26.93 0.20
N GLU A 122 1.29 -26.28 1.06
CA GLU A 122 0.66 -25.00 0.76
C GLU A 122 1.71 -23.91 0.53
N VAL A 123 1.54 -23.14 -0.52
CA VAL A 123 2.41 -22.03 -0.89
C VAL A 123 1.57 -20.78 -0.92
N ILE A 124 1.92 -19.84 -0.06
CA ILE A 124 1.36 -18.50 -0.05
C ILE A 124 2.43 -17.56 -0.57
N SER A 125 2.04 -16.69 -1.49
CA SER A 125 2.92 -15.64 -2.00
C SER A 125 2.18 -14.33 -2.12
N GLU A 126 2.91 -13.25 -1.90
CA GLU A 126 2.42 -11.90 -2.10
C GLU A 126 3.45 -11.14 -2.92
N VAL A 127 2.96 -10.40 -3.91
CA VAL A 127 3.76 -9.47 -4.71
C VAL A 127 3.11 -8.10 -4.63
N THR A 128 3.83 -7.14 -4.08
CA THR A 128 3.42 -5.75 -3.96
C THR A 128 4.17 -4.90 -4.98
N ASP A 129 3.44 -4.23 -5.88
CA ASP A 129 3.98 -3.26 -6.85
C ASP A 129 3.60 -1.84 -6.41
N GLN A 130 4.59 -0.99 -6.13
CA GLN A 130 4.40 0.41 -5.71
C GLN A 130 4.19 1.38 -6.88
N GLY A 131 3.95 0.85 -8.08
CA GLY A 131 3.66 1.60 -9.29
C GLY A 131 4.90 2.26 -9.92
N TRP A 132 4.68 2.94 -11.06
CA TRP A 132 5.72 3.48 -11.94
C TRP A 132 6.69 4.49 -11.31
N VAL A 133 6.44 4.95 -10.07
CA VAL A 133 7.31 5.93 -9.39
C VAL A 133 8.67 5.33 -9.02
N ALA A 134 8.78 4.01 -8.97
CA ALA A 134 10.03 3.34 -8.63
C ALA A 134 10.98 3.08 -9.81
N PHE A 135 10.58 3.40 -11.04
CA PHE A 135 11.45 3.22 -12.21
C PHE A 135 12.52 4.33 -12.34
N PHE A 136 12.44 5.40 -11.54
CA PHE A 136 13.33 6.56 -11.60
C PHE A 136 14.05 6.91 -10.28
N GLY A 137 14.14 5.95 -9.34
CA GLY A 137 14.88 6.10 -8.08
C GLY A 137 16.33 5.64 -8.18
#